data_AF-A0AA38UFS6-F1
#
_entry.id   AF-A0AA38UFS6-F1
#
_cell.length_a   1.000
_cell.length_b   1.000
_cell.length_c   1.000
_cell.angle_alpha   90.00
_cell.angle_beta   90.00
_cell.angle_gamma   90.00
#
_symmetry.space_group_name_H-M   'P 1'
#
loop_
_entity.id
_entity.type
_entity.pdbx_description
1 polymer ?
#
loop_
_entity_poly.entity_id
_entity_poly.type
_entity_poly.pdbx_seq_one_letter_code
_entity_poly.pdbx_strand_id
1 'polypeptide(L)'
;MEGRILSIQSHVAFGYVGGKAAAFPLQCLGYDVDLVNTVNYSNHAGYGRSGGTKTSAAELDSIFEAMEVNELLIPSRLLTGYIPNAEALNAVAKLVETLRTQKPELIYLLDPVMGDAGRLYVAPDVVPVYRRLLPFSTIITPNWFEVEMLTQIPLTDMPSLRRALSRLHKEYGVPNVAISSIPLTPWLSESLPDAIKPHADLQSEHLLCLTSTSSFTSKETPHVSQVHAQCVPLLPGYFSGVGDLFSALVLAHYNPSSDDSSSALPSSRTTTSFSEAVSQALTKTHAVLCKTYEYSEKLPEDERQVSDDEKDAVEPLRKIRRMRGRELRLVQSIDIIRGDFGDATRRLESWSEFWEQP
;
A
#
# COMPACT_ATOMS: atom_id res chain seq x y z
N MET A 1 21.45 6.71 -10.95
CA MET A 1 20.80 5.43 -10.60
C MET A 1 19.83 5.78 -9.48
N GLU A 2 18.52 5.48 -9.61
CA GLU A 2 17.48 6.01 -8.68
C GLU A 2 17.58 5.47 -7.25
N GLY A 3 18.31 4.38 -7.05
CA GLY A 3 18.63 3.81 -5.74
C GLY A 3 18.50 2.29 -5.74
N ARG A 4 18.69 1.70 -4.56
CA ARG A 4 18.58 0.25 -4.32
C ARG A 4 17.48 0.00 -3.29
N ILE A 5 16.54 -0.86 -3.63
CA ILE A 5 15.39 -1.20 -2.79
C ILE A 5 15.54 -2.63 -2.31
N LEU A 6 15.63 -2.83 -0.99
CA LEU A 6 15.40 -4.14 -0.40
C LEU A 6 13.89 -4.34 -0.27
N SER A 7 13.34 -5.34 -0.93
CA SER A 7 11.92 -5.70 -0.84
C SER A 7 11.77 -7.04 -0.14
N ILE A 8 11.00 -7.09 0.96
CA ILE A 8 10.75 -8.29 1.75
C ILE A 8 9.25 -8.60 1.71
N GLN A 9 8.87 -9.51 0.83
CA GLN A 9 7.46 -9.74 0.46
C GLN A 9 7.21 -11.20 0.05
N SER A 10 5.95 -11.57 -0.19
CA SER A 10 5.61 -12.88 -0.73
C SER A 10 6.09 -13.08 -2.18
N HIS A 11 6.37 -14.32 -2.58
CA HIS A 11 6.56 -14.71 -3.97
C HIS A 11 5.52 -15.75 -4.40
N VAL A 12 5.02 -15.58 -5.63
CA VAL A 12 4.13 -16.53 -6.30
C VAL A 12 4.61 -16.87 -7.71
N ALA A 13 4.56 -18.14 -8.09
CA ALA A 13 4.90 -18.58 -9.44
C ALA A 13 3.89 -18.07 -10.48
N PHE A 14 2.58 -18.25 -10.22
CA PHE A 14 1.48 -17.77 -11.04
C PHE A 14 0.79 -16.56 -10.41
N GLY A 15 0.48 -15.56 -11.25
CA GLY A 15 -0.18 -14.32 -10.83
C GLY A 15 0.78 -13.21 -10.38
N TYR A 16 0.21 -12.12 -9.87
CA TYR A 16 0.94 -10.92 -9.45
C TYR A 16 0.47 -10.43 -8.07
N VAL A 17 1.19 -10.85 -7.03
CA VAL A 17 1.10 -10.31 -5.66
C VAL A 17 2.51 -10.21 -5.06
N GLY A 18 2.64 -9.53 -3.93
CA GLY A 18 3.88 -9.37 -3.18
C GLY A 18 5.03 -8.87 -4.06
N GLY A 19 6.19 -9.49 -3.89
CA GLY A 19 7.43 -9.12 -4.55
C GLY A 19 7.32 -9.14 -6.07
N LYS A 20 6.46 -9.99 -6.63
CA LYS A 20 6.26 -10.06 -8.09
C LYS A 20 5.42 -8.90 -8.61
N ALA A 21 4.47 -8.39 -7.82
CA ALA A 21 3.71 -7.18 -8.13
C ALA A 21 4.53 -5.90 -7.88
N ALA A 22 5.48 -5.93 -6.93
CA ALA A 22 6.31 -4.78 -6.57
C ALA A 22 7.58 -4.63 -7.43
N ALA A 23 8.34 -5.70 -7.66
CA ALA A 23 9.67 -5.61 -8.26
C ALA A 23 9.64 -5.09 -9.71
N PHE A 24 8.70 -5.56 -10.53
CA PHE A 24 8.63 -5.15 -11.94
C PHE A 24 8.36 -3.64 -12.10
N PRO A 25 7.37 -3.02 -11.40
CA PRO A 25 7.20 -1.57 -11.42
C PRO A 25 8.43 -0.79 -10.97
N LEU A 26 9.05 -1.20 -9.86
CA LEU A 26 10.24 -0.54 -9.32
C LEU A 26 11.41 -0.58 -10.32
N GLN A 27 11.64 -1.74 -10.95
CA GLN A 27 12.66 -1.89 -11.99
C GLN A 27 12.34 -1.07 -13.24
N CYS A 28 11.05 -0.99 -13.63
CA CYS A 28 10.63 -0.14 -14.75
C CYS A 28 10.90 1.34 -14.51
N LEU A 29 10.92 1.77 -13.25
CA LEU A 29 11.25 3.13 -12.81
C LEU A 29 12.76 3.31 -12.53
N GLY A 30 13.60 2.30 -12.75
CA GLY A 30 15.06 2.45 -12.70
C GLY A 30 15.73 2.14 -11.37
N TYR A 31 15.01 1.50 -10.44
CA TYR A 31 15.58 0.98 -9.20
C TYR A 31 16.18 -0.42 -9.37
N ASP A 32 17.31 -0.66 -8.71
CA ASP A 32 17.75 -2.03 -8.42
C ASP A 32 16.88 -2.58 -7.28
N VAL A 33 16.33 -3.79 -7.45
CA VAL A 33 15.44 -4.41 -6.47
C VAL A 33 16.04 -5.72 -5.97
N ASP A 34 16.47 -5.72 -4.71
CA ASP A 34 16.90 -6.92 -4.00
C ASP A 34 15.67 -7.53 -3.32
N LEU A 35 15.21 -8.67 -3.84
CA LEU A 35 13.97 -9.30 -3.38
C LEU A 35 14.25 -10.48 -2.45
N VAL A 36 13.78 -10.39 -1.20
CA VAL A 36 13.78 -11.49 -0.23
C VAL A 36 12.37 -12.02 -0.07
N ASN A 37 12.18 -13.30 -0.42
CA ASN A 37 10.87 -13.93 -0.44
C ASN A 37 10.50 -14.47 0.94
N THR A 38 9.37 -14.04 1.49
CA THR A 38 8.82 -14.52 2.79
C THR A 38 8.05 -15.83 2.65
N VAL A 39 7.56 -16.10 1.44
CA VAL A 39 6.95 -17.36 1.02
C VAL A 39 7.28 -17.61 -0.44
N ASN A 40 7.29 -18.86 -0.86
CA ASN A 40 7.39 -19.26 -2.27
C ASN A 40 6.22 -20.19 -2.60
N TYR A 41 5.14 -19.62 -3.12
CA TYR A 41 3.91 -20.35 -3.43
C TYR A 41 3.65 -20.50 -4.94
N SER A 42 2.78 -21.43 -5.30
CA SER A 42 2.29 -21.62 -6.66
C SER A 42 1.48 -20.42 -7.16
N ASN A 43 0.66 -19.82 -6.29
CA ASN A 43 -0.28 -18.74 -6.58
C ASN A 43 -0.78 -18.10 -5.27
N HIS A 44 -1.45 -16.95 -5.37
CA HIS A 44 -1.99 -16.25 -4.20
C HIS A 44 -3.24 -16.94 -3.62
N ALA A 45 -3.58 -16.60 -2.37
CA ALA A 45 -4.67 -17.24 -1.61
C ALA A 45 -6.08 -17.02 -2.22
N GLY A 46 -6.23 -16.02 -3.09
CA GLY A 46 -7.50 -15.71 -3.77
C GLY A 46 -8.03 -16.85 -4.64
N TYR A 47 -7.17 -17.78 -5.08
CA TYR A 47 -7.58 -19.00 -5.79
C TYR A 47 -8.25 -20.06 -4.90
N GLY A 48 -8.16 -19.94 -3.56
CA GLY A 48 -8.69 -20.90 -2.60
C GLY A 48 -7.88 -22.19 -2.43
N ARG A 49 -6.88 -22.43 -3.28
CA ARG A 49 -5.87 -23.50 -3.12
C ARG A 49 -4.52 -23.00 -3.59
N SER A 50 -3.47 -23.39 -2.90
CA SER A 50 -2.09 -23.09 -3.25
C SER A 50 -1.17 -24.18 -2.67
N GLY A 51 0.04 -24.27 -3.20
CA GLY A 51 1.11 -25.10 -2.65
C GLY A 51 2.42 -24.31 -2.58
N GLY A 52 3.38 -24.82 -1.81
CA GLY A 52 4.72 -24.24 -1.67
C GLY A 52 5.13 -24.07 -0.21
N THR A 53 6.11 -23.21 0.04
CA THR A 53 6.78 -23.11 1.35
C THR A 53 6.75 -21.70 1.92
N LYS A 54 6.86 -21.61 3.24
CA LYS A 54 7.11 -20.38 3.97
C LYS A 54 8.59 -20.33 4.33
N THR A 55 9.23 -19.18 4.16
CA THR A 55 10.59 -18.96 4.64
C THR A 55 10.54 -18.81 6.16
N SER A 56 11.30 -19.61 6.87
CA SER A 56 11.41 -19.55 8.33
C SER A 56 12.18 -18.30 8.78
N ALA A 57 12.02 -17.92 10.05
CA ALA A 57 12.79 -16.81 10.62
C ALA A 57 14.31 -17.06 10.55
N ALA A 58 14.76 -18.30 10.79
CA ALA A 58 16.17 -18.66 10.71
C ALA A 58 16.72 -18.56 9.27
N GLU A 59 15.94 -18.94 8.26
CA GLU A 59 16.33 -18.76 6.86
C GLU A 59 16.38 -17.27 6.47
N LEU A 60 15.44 -16.44 6.93
CA LEU A 60 15.50 -14.99 6.74
C LEU A 60 16.74 -14.39 7.39
N ASP A 61 17.00 -14.69 8.66
CA ASP A 61 18.18 -14.23 9.40
C ASP A 61 19.48 -14.65 8.66
N SER A 62 19.55 -15.89 8.17
CA SER A 62 20.70 -16.39 7.42
C SER A 62 20.92 -15.64 6.09
N ILE A 63 19.85 -15.28 5.38
CA ILE A 63 19.95 -14.46 4.15
C ILE A 63 20.48 -13.07 4.49
N PHE A 64 19.91 -12.41 5.51
CA PHE A 64 20.32 -11.07 5.90
C PHE A 64 21.77 -11.03 6.38
N GLU A 65 22.19 -11.99 7.20
CA GLU A 65 23.57 -12.13 7.65
C GLU A 65 24.52 -12.35 6.47
N ALA A 66 24.17 -13.22 5.52
CA ALA A 66 24.98 -13.44 4.33
C ALA A 66 25.09 -12.18 3.46
N MET A 67 24.01 -11.39 3.33
CA MET A 67 24.06 -10.11 2.62
C MET A 67 24.95 -9.09 3.34
N GLU A 68 24.87 -9.02 4.67
CA GLU A 68 25.70 -8.12 5.48
C GLU A 68 27.19 -8.49 5.37
N VAL A 69 27.54 -9.76 5.58
CA VAL A 69 28.93 -10.26 5.52
C VAL A 69 29.56 -10.09 4.13
N ASN A 70 28.75 -10.17 3.07
CA ASN A 70 29.21 -9.92 1.70
C ASN A 70 29.18 -8.43 1.32
N GLU A 71 28.88 -7.52 2.25
CA GLU A 71 28.77 -6.07 2.02
C GLU A 71 27.71 -5.69 0.96
N LEU A 72 26.69 -6.55 0.78
CA LEU A 72 25.59 -6.37 -0.19
C LEU A 72 24.31 -5.79 0.45
N LEU A 73 24.23 -5.70 1.78
CA LEU A 73 23.06 -5.15 2.49
C LEU A 73 23.09 -3.60 2.51
N ILE A 74 23.06 -3.01 1.31
CA ILE A 74 23.21 -1.57 1.09
C ILE A 74 21.96 -0.88 0.49
N PRO A 75 20.74 -1.13 0.99
CA PRO A 75 19.56 -0.45 0.46
C PRO A 75 19.56 1.03 0.82
N SER A 76 19.09 1.87 -0.11
CA SER A 76 18.67 3.26 0.17
C SER A 76 17.19 3.35 0.50
N ARG A 77 16.41 2.31 0.17
CA ARG A 77 15.00 2.18 0.51
C ARG A 77 14.64 0.76 0.93
N LEU A 78 13.66 0.61 1.82
CA LEU A 78 13.15 -0.67 2.29
C LEU A 78 11.64 -0.74 2.04
N LEU A 79 11.16 -1.87 1.50
CA LEU A 79 9.76 -2.18 1.30
C LEU A 79 9.40 -3.51 1.97
N THR A 80 8.53 -3.49 2.96
CA THR A 80 7.97 -4.73 3.54
C THR A 80 6.50 -4.84 3.20
N GLY A 81 6.03 -6.04 2.87
CA GLY A 81 4.62 -6.35 2.63
C GLY A 81 4.22 -7.65 3.33
N TYR A 82 3.53 -8.55 2.62
CA TYR A 82 3.05 -9.81 3.21
C TYR A 82 4.18 -10.63 3.87
N ILE A 83 4.01 -10.88 5.18
CA ILE A 83 4.86 -11.75 5.99
C ILE A 83 3.94 -12.76 6.71
N PRO A 84 4.22 -14.09 6.62
CA PRO A 84 3.21 -15.11 6.89
C PRO A 84 2.86 -15.35 8.36
N ASN A 85 3.70 -14.92 9.31
CA ASN A 85 3.51 -15.14 10.74
C ASN A 85 4.39 -14.20 11.57
N ALA A 86 4.14 -14.16 12.89
CA ALA A 86 4.87 -13.31 13.81
C ALA A 86 6.35 -13.66 13.93
N GLU A 87 6.73 -14.94 13.82
CA GLU A 87 8.13 -15.38 13.93
C GLU A 87 8.99 -14.77 12.80
N ALA A 88 8.55 -14.91 11.55
CA ALA A 88 9.20 -14.31 10.38
C ALA A 88 9.17 -12.77 10.46
N LEU A 89 8.07 -12.18 10.92
CA LEU A 89 7.96 -10.72 11.09
C LEU A 89 8.91 -10.20 12.16
N ASN A 90 9.20 -10.98 13.21
CA ASN A 90 10.21 -10.62 14.21
C ASN A 90 11.64 -10.62 13.63
N ALA A 91 11.98 -11.55 12.73
CA ALA A 91 13.27 -11.52 12.02
C ALA A 91 13.41 -10.25 11.17
N VAL A 92 12.37 -9.91 10.40
CA VAL A 92 12.31 -8.66 9.62
C VAL A 92 12.40 -7.43 10.53
N ALA A 93 11.73 -7.45 11.70
CA ALA A 93 11.79 -6.33 12.64
C ALA A 93 13.21 -6.08 13.17
N LYS A 94 13.97 -7.12 13.53
CA LYS A 94 15.37 -6.98 13.96
C LYS A 94 16.24 -6.35 12.86
N LEU A 95 16.03 -6.77 11.62
CA LEU A 95 16.72 -6.17 10.47
C LEU A 95 16.37 -4.69 10.32
N VAL A 96 15.09 -4.33 10.35
CA VAL A 96 14.61 -2.93 10.24
C VAL A 96 15.25 -2.07 11.34
N GLU A 97 15.22 -2.53 12.59
CA GLU A 97 15.80 -1.84 13.74
C GLU A 97 17.30 -1.59 13.54
N THR A 98 18.03 -2.59 13.04
CA THR A 98 19.47 -2.50 12.73
C THR A 98 19.73 -1.50 11.61
N LEU A 99 19.03 -1.64 10.47
CA LEU A 99 19.21 -0.78 9.31
C LEU A 99 18.87 0.69 9.63
N ARG A 100 17.81 0.95 10.39
CA ARG A 100 17.43 2.33 10.78
C ARG A 100 18.40 2.94 11.77
N THR A 101 19.03 2.13 12.62
CA THR A 101 20.09 2.60 13.53
C THR A 101 21.36 2.97 12.76
N GLN A 102 21.74 2.16 11.77
CA GLN A 102 22.94 2.39 10.94
C GLN A 102 22.73 3.49 9.89
N LYS A 103 21.52 3.61 9.34
CA LYS A 103 21.14 4.53 8.25
C LYS A 103 19.84 5.28 8.61
N PRO A 104 19.90 6.33 9.44
CA PRO A 104 18.73 7.12 9.83
C PRO A 104 17.95 7.73 8.66
N GLU A 105 18.61 7.92 7.51
CA GLU A 105 18.06 8.44 6.25
C GLU A 105 17.33 7.38 5.39
N LEU A 106 17.42 6.08 5.75
CA LEU A 106 16.75 5.01 5.04
C LEU A 106 15.24 5.27 4.93
N ILE A 107 14.73 5.34 3.71
CA ILE A 107 13.29 5.45 3.46
C ILE A 107 12.68 4.06 3.61
N TYR A 108 11.87 3.87 4.64
CA TYR A 108 11.18 2.61 4.90
C TYR A 108 9.67 2.76 4.69
N LEU A 109 9.13 2.02 3.70
CA LEU A 109 7.71 1.85 3.52
C LEU A 109 7.26 0.49 4.07
N LEU A 110 6.40 0.54 5.07
CA LEU A 110 5.75 -0.61 5.68
C LEU A 110 4.31 -0.73 5.16
N ASP A 111 4.06 -1.75 4.36
CA ASP A 111 2.71 -2.20 4.03
C ASP A 111 2.29 -3.27 5.06
N PRO A 112 1.43 -2.94 6.04
CA PRO A 112 1.13 -3.82 7.16
C PRO A 112 0.07 -4.86 6.78
N VAL A 113 0.39 -5.68 5.77
CA VAL A 113 -0.55 -6.65 5.17
C VAL A 113 -1.07 -7.61 6.23
N MET A 114 -2.33 -7.43 6.60
CA MET A 114 -3.01 -8.25 7.60
C MET A 114 -4.34 -8.80 7.12
N GLY A 115 -5.03 -8.08 6.23
CA GLY A 115 -6.37 -8.45 5.83
C GLY A 115 -7.03 -7.37 4.98
N ASP A 116 -8.16 -7.72 4.39
CA ASP A 116 -8.98 -6.80 3.60
C ASP A 116 -10.46 -7.22 3.72
N ALA A 117 -11.38 -6.29 3.45
CA ALA A 117 -12.83 -6.47 3.51
C ALA A 117 -13.32 -7.14 4.82
N GLY A 118 -12.73 -6.77 5.96
CA GLY A 118 -13.11 -7.26 7.29
C GLY A 118 -12.61 -8.68 7.61
N ARG A 119 -11.73 -9.27 6.79
CA ARG A 119 -11.19 -10.63 6.99
C ARG A 119 -9.68 -10.58 7.16
N LEU A 120 -9.18 -11.13 8.27
CA LEU A 120 -7.75 -11.34 8.49
C LEU A 120 -7.21 -12.47 7.59
N TYR A 121 -6.07 -12.23 6.97
CA TYR A 121 -5.31 -13.19 6.15
C TYR A 121 -4.17 -13.86 6.91
N VAL A 122 -3.80 -13.30 8.05
CA VAL A 122 -2.66 -13.72 8.88
C VAL A 122 -3.10 -13.93 10.32
N ALA A 123 -2.25 -14.61 11.09
CA ALA A 123 -2.51 -14.86 12.50
C ALA A 123 -2.56 -13.54 13.30
N PRO A 124 -3.47 -13.38 14.28
CA PRO A 124 -3.61 -12.14 15.06
C PRO A 124 -2.34 -11.72 15.83
N ASP A 125 -1.40 -12.64 16.01
CA ASP A 125 -0.13 -12.42 16.70
C ASP A 125 0.87 -11.53 15.94
N VAL A 126 0.61 -11.21 14.66
CA VAL A 126 1.43 -10.26 13.89
C VAL A 126 1.18 -8.80 14.29
N VAL A 127 -0.03 -8.47 14.76
CA VAL A 127 -0.45 -7.08 15.02
C VAL A 127 0.48 -6.38 16.02
N PRO A 128 0.86 -6.99 17.17
CA PRO A 128 1.82 -6.39 18.09
C PRO A 128 3.20 -6.14 17.46
N VAL A 129 3.64 -7.02 16.54
CA VAL A 129 4.94 -6.86 15.88
C VAL A 129 4.89 -5.73 14.85
N TYR A 130 3.81 -5.60 14.08
CA TYR A 130 3.60 -4.46 13.19
C TYR A 130 3.59 -3.14 13.97
N ARG A 131 2.89 -3.06 15.12
CA ARG A 131 2.91 -1.87 15.97
C ARG A 131 4.32 -1.48 16.43
N ARG A 132 5.17 -2.46 16.74
CA ARG A 132 6.58 -2.22 17.10
C ARG A 132 7.41 -1.68 15.93
N LEU A 133 7.04 -2.03 14.69
CA LEU A 133 7.70 -1.54 13.48
C LEU A 133 7.29 -0.12 13.08
N LEU A 134 6.11 0.35 13.48
CA LEU A 134 5.59 1.67 13.08
C LEU A 134 6.56 2.84 13.36
N PRO A 135 7.22 2.95 14.54
CA PRO A 135 8.16 4.04 14.82
C PRO A 135 9.39 4.06 13.91
N PHE A 136 9.70 2.95 13.23
CA PHE A 136 10.81 2.85 12.30
C PHE A 136 10.42 3.24 10.87
N SER A 137 9.12 3.27 10.55
CA SER A 137 8.62 3.54 9.21
C SER A 137 8.70 5.02 8.83
N THR A 138 9.05 5.29 7.58
CA THR A 138 8.91 6.61 6.96
C THR A 138 7.51 6.79 6.39
N ILE A 139 6.96 5.71 5.82
CA ILE A 139 5.65 5.63 5.20
C ILE A 139 4.96 4.34 5.65
N ILE A 140 3.65 4.41 5.88
CA ILE A 140 2.79 3.23 5.88
C ILE A 140 1.68 3.34 4.84
N THR A 141 1.26 2.20 4.29
CA THR A 141 0.20 2.11 3.25
C THR A 141 -0.96 1.17 3.62
N PRO A 142 -1.51 1.22 4.85
CA PRO A 142 -2.61 0.34 5.24
C PRO A 142 -3.89 0.61 4.45
N ASN A 143 -4.75 -0.41 4.30
CA ASN A 143 -6.16 -0.18 3.98
C ASN A 143 -6.97 0.21 5.24
N TRP A 144 -8.25 0.58 5.09
CA TRP A 144 -9.10 0.98 6.24
C TRP A 144 -9.15 -0.06 7.36
N PHE A 145 -9.26 -1.35 7.03
CA PHE A 145 -9.36 -2.44 8.00
C PHE A 145 -8.05 -2.59 8.78
N GLU A 146 -6.92 -2.45 8.11
CA GLU A 146 -5.60 -2.50 8.74
C GLU A 146 -5.38 -1.30 9.67
N VAL A 147 -5.90 -0.11 9.34
CA VAL A 147 -5.92 1.04 10.26
C VAL A 147 -6.70 0.71 11.53
N GLU A 148 -7.88 0.11 11.43
CA GLU A 148 -8.67 -0.31 12.60
C GLU A 148 -7.92 -1.33 13.45
N MET A 149 -7.24 -2.30 12.83
CA MET A 149 -6.44 -3.31 13.53
C MET A 149 -5.22 -2.70 14.25
N LEU A 150 -4.49 -1.82 13.59
CA LEU A 150 -3.32 -1.15 14.18
C LEU A 150 -3.72 -0.22 15.31
N THR A 151 -4.79 0.57 15.12
CA THR A 151 -5.18 1.62 16.06
C THR A 151 -6.21 1.20 17.10
N GLN A 152 -6.87 0.04 16.93
CA GLN A 152 -8.02 -0.40 17.74
C GLN A 152 -9.17 0.62 17.76
N ILE A 153 -9.29 1.43 16.71
CA ILE A 153 -10.34 2.44 16.58
C ILE A 153 -11.16 2.10 15.33
N PRO A 154 -12.43 1.67 15.48
CA PRO A 154 -13.35 1.52 14.36
C PRO A 154 -13.58 2.87 13.66
N LEU A 155 -13.54 2.90 12.33
CA LEU A 155 -13.71 4.09 11.50
C LEU A 155 -15.18 4.29 11.13
N THR A 156 -15.96 4.80 12.08
CA THR A 156 -17.42 4.94 11.95
C THR A 156 -17.89 6.39 11.77
N ASP A 157 -17.00 7.36 11.92
CA ASP A 157 -17.28 8.80 11.85
C ASP A 157 -15.99 9.64 11.70
N MET A 158 -16.11 10.94 11.42
CA MET A 158 -14.95 11.85 11.34
C MET A 158 -14.11 11.89 12.63
N PRO A 159 -14.69 11.98 13.85
CA PRO A 159 -13.91 11.90 15.08
C PRO A 159 -13.05 10.65 15.21
N SER A 160 -13.54 9.48 14.83
CA SER A 160 -12.80 8.21 14.88
C SER A 160 -11.65 8.18 13.89
N LEU A 161 -11.86 8.66 12.66
CA LEU A 161 -10.79 8.80 11.65
C LEU A 161 -9.68 9.76 12.11
N ARG A 162 -10.05 10.91 12.70
CA ARG A 162 -9.11 11.86 13.31
C ARG A 162 -8.33 11.24 14.46
N ARG A 163 -8.99 10.47 15.34
CA ARG A 163 -8.33 9.76 16.45
C ARG A 163 -7.37 8.69 15.95
N ALA A 164 -7.76 7.92 14.93
CA ALA A 164 -6.91 6.88 14.34
C ALA A 164 -5.63 7.48 13.73
N LEU A 165 -5.75 8.53 12.90
CA LEU A 165 -4.59 9.25 12.35
C LEU A 165 -3.74 9.89 13.46
N SER A 166 -4.38 10.53 14.45
CA SER A 166 -3.66 11.09 15.60
C SER A 166 -2.86 10.03 16.34
N ARG A 167 -3.39 8.82 16.49
CA ARG A 167 -2.71 7.69 17.14
C ARG A 167 -1.49 7.24 16.33
N LEU A 168 -1.66 7.06 15.02
CA LEU A 168 -0.56 6.70 14.10
C LEU A 168 0.60 7.70 14.15
N HIS A 169 0.30 9.00 14.16
CA HIS A 169 1.33 10.04 14.22
C HIS A 169 1.93 10.24 15.62
N LYS A 170 1.09 10.36 16.67
CA LYS A 170 1.53 10.78 18.01
C LYS A 170 2.03 9.64 18.88
N GLU A 171 1.36 8.49 18.84
CA GLU A 171 1.74 7.33 19.65
C GLU A 171 2.78 6.48 18.94
N TYR A 172 2.60 6.25 17.64
CA TYR A 172 3.46 5.38 16.85
C TYR A 172 4.55 6.11 16.06
N GLY A 173 4.55 7.45 16.03
CA GLY A 173 5.62 8.24 15.41
C GLY A 173 5.70 8.14 13.88
N VAL A 174 4.65 7.66 13.21
CA VAL A 174 4.66 7.50 11.75
C VAL A 174 4.57 8.88 11.07
N PRO A 175 5.51 9.28 10.21
CA PRO A 175 5.45 10.59 9.56
C PRO A 175 4.39 10.67 8.46
N ASN A 176 4.34 9.66 7.59
CA ASN A 176 3.49 9.63 6.41
C ASN A 176 2.57 8.41 6.44
N VAL A 177 1.25 8.64 6.38
CA VAL A 177 0.24 7.58 6.36
C VAL A 177 -0.58 7.71 5.08
N ALA A 178 -0.59 6.71 4.22
CA ALA A 178 -1.53 6.58 3.11
C ALA A 178 -2.55 5.49 3.44
N ILE A 179 -3.79 5.88 3.74
CA ILE A 179 -4.89 4.92 3.80
C ILE A 179 -5.29 4.63 2.35
N SER A 180 -4.89 3.47 1.84
CA SER A 180 -4.97 3.13 0.42
C SER A 180 -6.41 3.13 -0.11
N SER A 181 -7.35 2.71 0.73
CA SER A 181 -8.77 2.60 0.40
C SER A 181 -9.65 2.64 1.65
N ILE A 182 -10.66 3.51 1.63
CA ILE A 182 -11.77 3.56 2.58
C ILE A 182 -13.09 3.51 1.80
N PRO A 183 -14.02 2.58 2.11
CA PRO A 183 -15.34 2.59 1.52
C PRO A 183 -16.07 3.91 1.77
N LEU A 184 -16.70 4.47 0.74
CA LEU A 184 -17.40 5.75 0.86
C LEU A 184 -18.78 5.58 1.51
N THR A 185 -18.80 5.45 2.83
CA THR A 185 -20.02 5.39 3.65
C THR A 185 -20.74 6.75 3.69
N PRO A 186 -22.03 6.80 4.08
CA PRO A 186 -22.78 8.06 4.15
C PRO A 186 -22.09 9.15 4.98
N TRP A 187 -21.61 8.81 6.19
CA TRP A 187 -20.92 9.76 7.06
C TRP A 187 -19.67 10.37 6.42
N LEU A 188 -18.92 9.56 5.66
CA LEU A 188 -17.70 10.00 5.01
C LEU A 188 -18.04 10.88 3.81
N SER A 189 -18.97 10.43 2.97
CA SER A 189 -19.44 11.18 1.79
C SER A 189 -19.99 12.56 2.15
N GLU A 190 -20.73 12.67 3.25
CA GLU A 190 -21.29 13.94 3.74
C GLU A 190 -20.20 14.89 4.27
N SER A 191 -19.10 14.35 4.78
CA SER A 191 -18.00 15.11 5.37
C SER A 191 -16.94 15.58 4.35
N LEU A 192 -16.94 15.03 3.13
CA LEU A 192 -15.95 15.39 2.11
C LEU A 192 -16.15 16.84 1.62
N PRO A 193 -15.06 17.59 1.36
CA PRO A 193 -15.11 18.82 0.59
C PRO A 193 -15.59 18.57 -0.85
N ASP A 194 -16.24 19.56 -1.46
CA ASP A 194 -16.77 19.44 -2.82
C ASP A 194 -15.70 19.11 -3.87
N ALA A 195 -14.46 19.55 -3.66
CA ALA A 195 -13.33 19.23 -4.53
C ALA A 195 -12.91 17.74 -4.50
N ILE A 196 -13.23 17.03 -3.41
CA ILE A 196 -12.86 15.61 -3.21
C ILE A 196 -14.05 14.68 -3.51
N LYS A 197 -15.29 15.19 -3.43
CA LYS A 197 -16.49 14.40 -3.70
C LYS A 197 -16.44 13.78 -5.10
N PRO A 198 -16.95 12.54 -5.27
CA PRO A 198 -17.17 11.98 -6.59
C PRO A 198 -18.06 12.91 -7.43
N HIS A 199 -17.77 13.03 -8.73
CA HIS A 199 -18.66 13.75 -9.64
C HIS A 199 -20.04 13.07 -9.71
N ALA A 200 -21.10 13.87 -9.58
CA ALA A 200 -22.49 13.43 -9.38
C ALA A 200 -23.10 12.55 -10.49
N ASP A 201 -22.42 12.39 -11.64
CA ASP A 201 -22.95 11.70 -12.83
C ASP A 201 -22.69 10.18 -12.86
N LEU A 202 -22.05 9.61 -11.84
CA LEU A 202 -21.67 8.20 -11.87
C LEU A 202 -22.42 7.40 -10.80
N GLN A 203 -23.31 6.50 -11.24
CA GLN A 203 -23.93 5.45 -10.41
C GLN A 203 -22.92 4.43 -9.84
N SER A 204 -21.61 4.64 -10.04
CA SER A 204 -20.56 3.74 -9.57
C SER A 204 -20.21 4.02 -8.11
N GLU A 205 -20.04 2.95 -7.33
CA GLU A 205 -19.43 3.03 -6.01
C GLU A 205 -18.01 3.63 -6.11
N HIS A 206 -17.57 4.30 -5.04
CA HIS A 206 -16.25 4.94 -4.97
C HIS A 206 -15.54 4.52 -3.69
N LEU A 207 -14.21 4.56 -3.74
CA LEU A 207 -13.34 4.43 -2.58
C LEU A 207 -12.60 5.75 -2.37
N LEU A 208 -12.32 6.11 -1.13
CA LEU A 208 -11.46 7.23 -0.78
C LEU A 208 -10.03 6.74 -0.54
N CYS A 209 -9.05 7.33 -1.22
CA CYS A 209 -7.64 7.26 -0.83
C CYS A 209 -7.31 8.53 -0.05
N LEU A 210 -6.66 8.39 1.11
CA LEU A 210 -6.34 9.51 2.01
C LEU A 210 -4.87 9.47 2.40
N THR A 211 -4.19 10.61 2.35
CA THR A 211 -2.84 10.79 2.90
C THR A 211 -2.84 11.73 4.09
N SER A 212 -2.00 11.44 5.07
CA SER A 212 -1.75 12.30 6.21
C SER A 212 -0.25 12.43 6.45
N THR A 213 0.27 13.65 6.42
CA THR A 213 1.69 13.97 6.58
C THR A 213 1.90 14.82 7.84
N SER A 214 2.63 14.30 8.82
CA SER A 214 2.92 14.99 10.08
C SER A 214 4.33 15.57 10.08
N SER A 215 4.46 16.87 10.32
CA SER A 215 5.75 17.52 10.56
C SER A 215 6.16 17.37 12.03
N PHE A 216 7.26 16.67 12.30
CA PHE A 216 7.83 16.54 13.66
C PHE A 216 8.67 17.77 14.04
N THR A 217 8.11 18.96 13.91
CA THR A 217 8.77 20.21 14.31
C THR A 217 8.27 20.64 15.70
N SER A 218 8.90 20.10 16.75
CA SER A 218 8.74 20.44 18.18
C SER A 218 7.53 19.89 18.94
N LYS A 219 7.72 19.58 20.24
CA LYS A 219 6.74 18.97 21.17
C LYS A 219 5.65 19.92 21.69
N GLU A 220 5.61 21.18 21.25
CA GLU A 220 4.88 22.24 21.97
C GLU A 220 3.67 22.84 21.22
N THR A 221 3.40 22.48 19.97
CA THR A 221 2.19 22.90 19.25
C THR A 221 1.22 21.73 19.05
N PRO A 222 -0.11 21.97 19.05
CA PRO A 222 -1.07 20.92 18.73
C PRO A 222 -0.77 20.40 17.32
N HIS A 223 -0.19 19.19 17.25
CA HIS A 223 0.20 18.57 15.99
C HIS A 223 -1.04 18.32 15.13
N VAL A 224 -1.11 19.03 14.01
CA VAL A 224 -2.11 18.85 12.96
C VAL A 224 -1.33 18.44 11.71
N SER A 225 -1.60 17.23 11.20
CA SER A 225 -1.00 16.76 9.95
C SER A 225 -1.72 17.38 8.76
N GLN A 226 -1.01 17.54 7.64
CA GLN A 226 -1.61 17.92 6.37
C GLN A 226 -2.32 16.70 5.78
N VAL A 227 -3.59 16.87 5.43
CA VAL A 227 -4.44 15.78 4.91
C VAL A 227 -4.84 16.10 3.47
N HIS A 228 -4.68 15.10 2.61
CA HIS A 228 -5.15 15.15 1.23
C HIS A 228 -5.94 13.89 0.93
N ALA A 229 -6.89 13.96 0.01
CA ALA A 229 -7.65 12.79 -0.38
C ALA A 229 -8.12 12.87 -1.83
N GLN A 230 -8.47 11.71 -2.38
CA GLN A 230 -9.07 11.60 -3.71
C GLN A 230 -10.03 10.43 -3.74
N CYS A 231 -11.20 10.64 -4.34
CA CYS A 231 -12.14 9.56 -4.63
C CYS A 231 -11.74 8.86 -5.92
N VAL A 232 -11.84 7.54 -5.92
CA VAL A 232 -11.53 6.69 -7.07
C VAL A 232 -12.70 5.74 -7.33
N PRO A 233 -13.17 5.60 -8.58
CA PRO A 233 -14.25 4.67 -8.91
C PRO A 233 -13.88 3.23 -8.54
N LEU A 234 -14.77 2.56 -7.83
CA LEU A 234 -14.66 1.14 -7.53
C LEU A 234 -14.91 0.34 -8.81
N LEU A 235 -13.94 -0.50 -9.17
CA LEU A 235 -14.11 -1.44 -10.28
C LEU A 235 -14.78 -2.72 -9.77
N PRO A 236 -15.81 -3.23 -10.46
CA PRO A 236 -16.47 -4.46 -10.04
C PRO A 236 -15.51 -5.65 -9.99
N GLY A 237 -15.55 -6.38 -8.88
CA GLY A 237 -14.78 -7.61 -8.69
C GLY A 237 -13.67 -7.48 -7.65
N TYR A 238 -12.93 -8.57 -7.47
CA TYR A 238 -11.83 -8.67 -6.51
C TYR A 238 -10.53 -8.88 -7.26
N PHE A 239 -9.59 -7.95 -7.08
CA PHE A 239 -8.26 -7.97 -7.68
C PHE A 239 -7.23 -8.19 -6.57
N SER A 240 -6.28 -9.08 -6.80
CA SER A 240 -5.17 -9.33 -5.85
C SER A 240 -3.91 -8.59 -6.29
N GLY A 241 -3.06 -8.20 -5.34
CA GLY A 241 -1.80 -7.52 -5.61
C GLY A 241 -1.90 -6.01 -5.79
N VAL A 242 -3.09 -5.43 -5.59
CA VAL A 242 -3.34 -3.99 -5.76
C VAL A 242 -2.55 -3.17 -4.73
N GLY A 243 -2.61 -3.57 -3.46
CA GLY A 243 -1.83 -2.95 -2.38
C GLY A 243 -0.34 -3.04 -2.64
N ASP A 244 0.16 -4.21 -3.04
CA ASP A 244 1.58 -4.43 -3.35
C ASP A 244 2.08 -3.49 -4.47
N LEU A 245 1.31 -3.36 -5.55
CA LEU A 245 1.59 -2.44 -6.65
C LEU A 245 1.55 -0.98 -6.18
N PHE A 246 0.52 -0.60 -5.44
CA PHE A 246 0.35 0.75 -4.91
C PHE A 246 1.52 1.14 -4.00
N SER A 247 1.86 0.30 -3.02
CA SER A 247 2.98 0.48 -2.09
C SER A 247 4.31 0.62 -2.84
N ALA A 248 4.56 -0.22 -3.86
CA ALA A 248 5.76 -0.11 -4.69
C ALA A 248 5.84 1.23 -5.43
N LEU A 249 4.75 1.67 -6.04
CA LEU A 249 4.71 2.95 -6.77
C LEU A 249 4.81 4.16 -5.84
N VAL A 250 4.20 4.12 -4.65
CA VAL A 250 4.36 5.15 -3.62
C VAL A 250 5.83 5.27 -3.24
N LEU A 251 6.50 4.14 -2.95
CA LEU A 251 7.92 4.16 -2.57
C LEU A 251 8.81 4.69 -3.69
N ALA A 252 8.53 4.34 -4.94
CA ALA A 252 9.32 4.80 -6.09
C ALA A 252 9.18 6.31 -6.33
N HIS A 253 7.97 6.85 -6.19
CA HIS A 253 7.69 8.26 -6.45
C HIS A 253 7.97 9.18 -5.26
N TYR A 254 8.11 8.62 -4.05
CA TYR A 254 8.38 9.44 -2.86
C TYR A 254 9.82 9.96 -2.84
N ASN A 255 9.97 11.28 -2.85
CA ASN A 255 11.25 11.96 -2.72
C ASN A 255 11.16 13.10 -1.69
N PRO A 256 11.64 12.92 -0.45
CA PRO A 256 11.50 13.95 0.58
C PRO A 256 12.29 15.24 0.27
N SER A 257 13.33 15.18 -0.56
CA SER A 257 14.14 16.36 -0.90
C SER A 257 13.40 17.39 -1.77
N SER A 258 12.26 17.04 -2.38
CA SER A 258 11.43 18.01 -3.09
C SER A 258 10.72 19.00 -2.17
N ASP A 259 10.59 18.68 -0.88
CA ASP A 259 10.02 19.58 0.13
C ASP A 259 11.06 20.63 0.60
N ASP A 260 12.35 20.28 0.68
CA ASP A 260 13.43 21.18 1.15
C ASP A 260 13.92 22.19 0.09
N SER A 261 13.83 21.84 -1.20
CA SER A 261 14.33 22.69 -2.30
C SER A 261 13.47 23.94 -2.57
N SER A 262 12.34 24.11 -1.88
CA SER A 262 11.53 25.34 -1.91
C SER A 262 11.93 26.39 -0.87
N SER A 263 13.23 26.64 -0.70
CA SER A 263 13.74 27.79 0.08
C SER A 263 13.43 29.16 -0.55
N ALA A 264 12.70 29.19 -1.68
CA ALA A 264 11.99 30.36 -2.17
C ALA A 264 10.48 30.07 -2.04
N LEU A 265 9.82 30.74 -1.08
CA LEU A 265 8.37 30.71 -0.88
C LEU A 265 7.60 30.75 -2.22
N PRO A 266 6.54 29.94 -2.33
CA PRO A 266 5.27 30.54 -1.94
C PRO A 266 4.55 29.71 -0.89
N SER A 267 3.87 30.41 0.00
CA SER A 267 2.76 29.97 0.85
C SER A 267 1.55 29.41 0.06
N SER A 268 1.78 28.77 -1.10
CA SER A 268 0.77 28.30 -2.05
C SER A 268 0.96 26.86 -2.53
N ARG A 269 1.91 26.08 -1.99
CA ARG A 269 1.96 24.64 -2.27
C ARG A 269 0.78 23.97 -1.56
N THR A 270 -0.21 23.56 -2.34
CA THR A 270 -1.38 22.82 -1.88
C THR A 270 -1.08 21.33 -1.66
N THR A 271 0.09 20.85 -2.08
CA THR A 271 0.51 19.43 -2.06
C THR A 271 1.80 19.25 -1.25
N THR A 272 2.06 18.01 -0.80
CA THR A 272 3.33 17.57 -0.19
C THR A 272 4.04 16.60 -1.12
N SER A 273 5.35 16.39 -0.96
CA SER A 273 6.06 15.33 -1.69
C SER A 273 5.38 13.96 -1.55
N PHE A 274 4.79 13.69 -0.38
CA PHE A 274 4.05 12.47 -0.11
C PHE A 274 2.71 12.40 -0.86
N SER A 275 1.90 13.46 -0.84
CA SER A 275 0.62 13.45 -1.54
C SER A 275 0.80 13.42 -3.07
N GLU A 276 1.89 13.99 -3.59
CA GLU A 276 2.28 13.88 -5.00
C GLU A 276 2.68 12.45 -5.38
N ALA A 277 3.51 11.80 -4.56
CA ALA A 277 3.90 10.40 -4.77
C ALA A 277 2.69 9.46 -4.76
N VAL A 278 1.77 9.68 -3.81
CA VAL A 278 0.52 8.92 -3.72
C VAL A 278 -0.41 9.23 -4.89
N SER A 279 -0.47 10.46 -5.38
CA SER A 279 -1.26 10.82 -6.58
C SER A 279 -0.77 10.06 -7.83
N GLN A 280 0.55 9.99 -8.02
CA GLN A 280 1.16 9.21 -9.10
C GLN A 280 0.86 7.71 -8.95
N ALA A 281 1.07 7.17 -7.76
CA ALA A 281 0.83 5.76 -7.47
C ALA A 281 -0.64 5.37 -7.66
N LEU A 282 -1.57 6.19 -7.15
CA LEU A 282 -3.02 5.97 -7.26
C LEU A 282 -3.49 6.02 -8.72
N THR A 283 -3.03 7.03 -9.48
CA THR A 283 -3.35 7.18 -10.90
C THR A 283 -2.91 5.96 -11.69
N LYS A 284 -1.64 5.56 -11.53
CA LYS A 284 -1.06 4.40 -12.23
C LYS A 284 -1.73 3.10 -11.83
N THR A 285 -1.95 2.89 -10.52
CA THR A 285 -2.64 1.70 -10.00
C THR A 285 -4.05 1.59 -10.57
N HIS A 286 -4.83 2.68 -10.57
CA HIS A 286 -6.17 2.68 -11.13
C HIS A 286 -6.17 2.42 -12.63
N ALA A 287 -5.23 3.00 -13.39
CA ALA A 287 -5.09 2.74 -14.83
C ALA A 287 -4.74 1.27 -15.13
N VAL A 288 -3.85 0.65 -14.35
CA VAL A 288 -3.54 -0.80 -14.45
C VAL A 288 -4.79 -1.64 -14.16
N LEU A 289 -5.57 -1.26 -13.15
CA LEU A 289 -6.82 -1.94 -12.82
C LEU A 289 -7.87 -1.80 -13.92
N CYS A 290 -8.05 -0.61 -14.50
CA CYS A 290 -8.95 -0.41 -15.64
C CYS A 290 -8.56 -1.32 -16.81
N LYS A 291 -7.27 -1.36 -17.18
CA LYS A 291 -6.75 -2.25 -18.24
C LYS A 291 -6.97 -3.73 -17.90
N THR A 292 -6.87 -4.09 -16.62
CA THR A 292 -7.14 -5.45 -16.12
C THR A 292 -8.62 -5.80 -16.21
N TYR A 293 -9.49 -4.89 -15.79
CA TYR A 293 -10.94 -5.04 -15.85
C TYR A 293 -11.43 -5.16 -17.30
N GLU A 294 -11.01 -4.25 -18.19
CA GLU A 294 -11.33 -4.30 -19.62
C GLU A 294 -10.87 -5.60 -20.29
N TYR A 295 -9.73 -6.14 -19.87
CA TYR A 295 -9.27 -7.45 -20.33
C TYR A 295 -10.18 -8.56 -19.82
N SER A 296 -10.55 -8.53 -18.54
CA SER A 296 -11.42 -9.54 -17.92
C SER A 296 -12.80 -9.59 -18.57
N GLU A 297 -13.34 -8.45 -19.01
CA GLU A 297 -14.62 -8.36 -19.71
C GLU A 297 -14.61 -9.05 -21.08
N LYS A 298 -13.43 -9.15 -21.72
CA LYS A 298 -13.23 -9.78 -23.04
C LYS A 298 -13.00 -11.29 -22.94
N LEU A 299 -12.91 -11.85 -21.74
CA LEU A 299 -12.71 -13.29 -21.54
C LEU A 299 -13.98 -14.09 -21.84
N PRO A 300 -13.88 -15.41 -22.10
CA PRO A 300 -15.02 -16.29 -22.20
C PRO A 300 -15.94 -16.21 -20.97
N GLU A 301 -17.23 -16.50 -21.16
CA GLU A 301 -18.26 -16.37 -20.12
C GLU A 301 -17.92 -17.13 -18.82
N ASP A 302 -17.30 -18.31 -18.94
CA ASP A 302 -16.91 -19.14 -17.80
C ASP A 302 -15.72 -18.59 -17.00
N GLU A 303 -14.96 -17.64 -17.55
CA GLU A 303 -13.86 -16.93 -16.88
C GLU A 303 -14.26 -15.54 -16.33
N ARG A 304 -15.44 -15.03 -16.69
CA ARG A 304 -15.94 -13.71 -16.24
C ARG A 304 -17.15 -13.78 -15.31
N GLN A 305 -17.47 -14.98 -14.80
CA GLN A 305 -18.59 -15.19 -13.88
C GLN A 305 -18.44 -14.34 -12.60
N VAL A 306 -19.55 -13.98 -11.98
CA VAL A 306 -19.55 -13.26 -10.69
C VAL A 306 -19.09 -14.20 -9.55
N SER A 307 -18.56 -13.62 -8.47
CA SER A 307 -18.22 -14.37 -7.25
C SER A 307 -19.47 -14.97 -6.62
N ASP A 308 -19.41 -16.26 -6.27
CA ASP A 308 -20.52 -17.02 -5.66
C ASP A 308 -19.91 -18.12 -4.79
N ASP A 309 -19.82 -17.86 -3.48
CA ASP A 309 -19.10 -18.72 -2.54
C ASP A 309 -19.70 -20.13 -2.46
N GLU A 310 -21.03 -20.27 -2.57
CA GLU A 310 -21.72 -21.57 -2.54
C GLU A 310 -21.36 -22.40 -3.79
N LYS A 311 -21.49 -21.79 -4.97
CA LYS A 311 -21.14 -22.48 -6.22
C LYS A 311 -19.63 -22.72 -6.35
N ASP A 312 -18.80 -21.82 -5.84
CA ASP A 312 -17.34 -21.98 -5.85
C ASP A 312 -16.88 -23.10 -4.92
N ALA A 313 -17.61 -23.38 -3.84
CA ALA A 313 -17.36 -24.55 -3.00
C ALA A 313 -17.71 -25.86 -3.71
N VAL A 314 -18.79 -25.88 -4.49
CA VAL A 314 -19.23 -27.06 -5.26
C VAL A 314 -18.35 -27.30 -6.50
N GLU A 315 -17.96 -26.23 -7.21
CA GLU A 315 -17.11 -26.29 -8.40
C GLU A 315 -15.87 -25.37 -8.26
N PRO A 316 -14.80 -25.81 -7.57
CA PRO A 316 -13.62 -24.98 -7.30
C PRO A 316 -12.89 -24.45 -8.54
N LEU A 317 -13.12 -25.06 -9.72
CA LEU A 317 -12.55 -24.60 -10.98
C LEU A 317 -13.19 -23.29 -11.47
N ARG A 318 -14.44 -22.98 -11.07
CA ARG A 318 -15.08 -21.69 -11.40
C ARG A 318 -14.29 -20.52 -10.81
N LYS A 319 -13.98 -20.61 -9.52
CA LYS A 319 -13.15 -19.62 -8.82
C LYS A 319 -11.80 -19.44 -9.50
N ILE A 320 -11.15 -20.52 -9.93
CA ILE A 320 -9.82 -20.43 -10.57
C ILE A 320 -9.88 -19.78 -11.94
N ARG A 321 -10.83 -20.20 -12.77
CA ARG A 321 -11.07 -19.59 -14.09
C ARG A 321 -11.30 -18.08 -13.95
N ARG A 322 -12.17 -17.70 -13.02
CA ARG A 322 -12.44 -16.29 -12.69
C ARG A 322 -11.22 -15.54 -12.18
N MET A 323 -10.46 -16.10 -11.24
CA MET A 323 -9.29 -15.44 -10.67
C MET A 323 -8.17 -15.25 -11.67
N ARG A 324 -7.98 -16.18 -12.63
CA ARG A 324 -7.01 -16.01 -13.72
C ARG A 324 -7.27 -14.76 -14.54
N GLY A 325 -8.54 -14.46 -14.82
CA GLY A 325 -8.94 -13.27 -15.56
C GLY A 325 -8.76 -11.96 -14.81
N ARG A 326 -8.60 -12.02 -13.49
CA ARG A 326 -8.48 -10.87 -12.57
C ARG A 326 -7.05 -10.63 -12.09
N GLU A 327 -6.09 -11.41 -12.57
CA GLU A 327 -4.67 -11.14 -12.36
C GLU A 327 -4.29 -9.80 -13.00
N LEU A 328 -3.53 -8.98 -12.28
CA LEU A 328 -3.09 -7.69 -12.78
C LEU A 328 -2.40 -7.83 -14.14
N ARG A 329 -2.81 -7.03 -15.11
CA ARG A 329 -2.16 -6.91 -16.43
C ARG A 329 -0.87 -6.11 -16.35
N LEU A 330 -0.01 -6.48 -15.40
CA LEU A 330 1.11 -5.69 -14.93
C LEU A 330 2.14 -5.44 -16.03
N VAL A 331 2.62 -6.51 -16.68
CA VAL A 331 3.59 -6.43 -17.79
C VAL A 331 2.99 -5.71 -18.98
N GLN A 332 1.72 -5.95 -19.29
CA GLN A 332 1.02 -5.28 -20.39
C GLN A 332 0.76 -3.80 -20.10
N SER A 333 0.96 -3.35 -18.87
CA SER A 333 0.81 -1.96 -18.43
C SER A 333 2.15 -1.25 -18.22
N ILE A 334 3.23 -1.74 -18.84
CA ILE A 334 4.56 -1.13 -18.73
C ILE A 334 4.56 0.34 -19.18
N ASP A 335 3.74 0.69 -20.16
CA ASP A 335 3.49 2.05 -20.66
C ASP A 335 2.89 2.95 -19.58
N ILE A 336 1.91 2.43 -18.83
CA ILE A 336 1.30 3.12 -17.69
C ILE A 336 2.32 3.28 -16.55
N ILE A 337 3.08 2.23 -16.24
CA ILE A 337 4.06 2.25 -15.15
C ILE A 337 5.16 3.29 -15.42
N ARG A 338 5.72 3.29 -16.62
CA ARG A 338 6.80 4.22 -17.04
C ARG A 338 6.29 5.60 -17.40
N GLY A 339 5.01 5.72 -17.77
CA GLY A 339 4.42 6.97 -18.21
C GLY A 339 4.48 8.06 -17.14
N ASP A 340 4.76 9.27 -17.61
CA ASP A 340 4.46 10.48 -16.85
C ASP A 340 3.08 10.96 -17.29
N PHE A 341 2.14 10.98 -16.34
CA PHE A 341 0.77 11.40 -16.62
C PHE A 341 0.62 12.92 -16.63
N GLY A 342 1.62 13.68 -16.15
CA GLY A 342 1.57 15.15 -16.13
C GLY A 342 0.23 15.67 -15.61
N ASP A 343 -0.46 16.45 -16.45
CA ASP A 343 -1.79 17.02 -16.15
C ASP A 343 -2.92 15.98 -16.02
N ALA A 344 -2.75 14.77 -16.57
CA ALA A 344 -3.71 13.66 -16.43
C ALA A 344 -3.56 12.91 -15.10
N THR A 345 -2.59 13.27 -14.27
CA THR A 345 -2.44 12.70 -12.92
C THR A 345 -3.63 13.11 -12.06
N ARG A 346 -4.34 12.14 -11.47
CA ARG A 346 -5.38 12.41 -10.47
C ARG A 346 -4.71 12.85 -9.17
N ARG A 347 -4.68 14.15 -8.95
CA ARG A 347 -4.07 14.75 -7.76
C ARG A 347 -4.95 14.49 -6.54
N LEU A 348 -4.33 14.22 -5.40
CA LEU A 348 -5.00 14.26 -4.11
C LEU A 348 -5.21 15.72 -3.74
N GLU A 349 -6.46 16.09 -3.49
CA GLU A 349 -6.84 17.44 -3.13
C GLU A 349 -6.69 17.65 -1.62
N SER A 350 -6.31 18.87 -1.22
CA SER A 350 -6.15 19.23 0.18
C SER A 350 -7.50 19.20 0.90
N TRP A 351 -7.54 18.61 2.10
CA TRP A 351 -8.69 18.64 3.00
C TRP A 351 -8.36 19.54 4.20
N SER A 352 -8.48 20.85 4.00
CA SER A 352 -8.11 21.89 5.00
C SER A 352 -8.91 21.77 6.30
N GLU A 353 -10.22 21.54 6.20
CA GLU A 353 -11.10 21.46 7.36
C GLU A 353 -11.04 20.09 8.06
N PHE A 354 -10.14 19.20 7.64
CA PHE A 354 -10.11 17.82 8.14
C PHE A 354 -10.02 17.75 9.66
N TRP A 355 -9.30 18.68 10.31
CA TRP A 355 -9.10 18.69 11.77
C TRP A 355 -10.03 19.64 12.53
N GLU A 356 -10.87 20.39 11.83
CA GLU A 356 -11.82 21.32 12.45
C GLU A 356 -12.95 20.54 13.13
N GLN A 357 -13.24 20.83 14.40
CA GLN A 357 -14.40 20.23 15.06
C GLN A 357 -15.68 20.80 14.43
N PRO A 358 -16.71 19.98 14.16
CA PRO A 358 -18.02 20.47 13.75
C PRO A 358 -18.64 21.45 14.75
#